data_AF-A0A5C8VP54-F1
#
_entry.id   AF-A0A5C8VP54-F1
#
_cell.length_a   1.000
_cell.length_b   1.000
_cell.length_c   1.000
_cell.angle_alpha   90.00
_cell.angle_beta   90.00
_cell.angle_gamma   90.00
#
_symmetry.space_group_name_H-M   'P 1'
#
loop_
_entity.id
_entity.type
_entity.pdbx_description
1 polymer ?
#
loop_
_entity_poly.entity_id
_entity_poly.type
_entity_poly.pdbx_seq_one_letter_code
_entity_poly.pdbx_strand_id
1 'polypeptide(L)' 'MLSQALAAQKDHACPVDAISRAYLGFAGGDAGIALRCAIADALSDLMDAERRTRERSRLISRGYVREAPMITAEAES' A
#
# COMPACT_ATOMS: atom_id res chain seq x y z
N MET A 1 -19.62 -20.70 -12.09
CA MET A 1 -18.34 -20.92 -11.38
C MET A 1 -17.12 -20.68 -12.29
N LEU A 2 -17.09 -21.19 -13.53
CA LEU A 2 -15.96 -20.97 -14.48
C LEU A 2 -15.67 -19.48 -14.81
N SER A 3 -16.68 -18.60 -14.76
CA SER A 3 -16.54 -17.17 -15.05
C SER A 3 -15.75 -16.40 -13.98
N GLN A 4 -15.80 -16.85 -12.72
CA GLN A 4 -15.16 -16.18 -11.59
C GLN A 4 -13.66 -16.52 -11.51
N ALA A 5 -13.28 -17.74 -11.89
CA ALA A 5 -11.89 -18.16 -12.00
C ALA A 5 -11.14 -17.46 -13.16
N LEU A 6 -11.85 -17.05 -14.22
CA LEU A 6 -11.27 -16.26 -15.31
C LEU A 6 -11.05 -14.78 -14.92
N ALA A 7 -11.89 -14.24 -14.03
CA ALA A 7 -11.69 -12.91 -13.44
C ALA A 7 -10.45 -12.89 -12.53
N ALA A 8 -10.31 -13.90 -11.66
CA ALA A 8 -9.13 -14.08 -10.81
C ALA A 8 -7.83 -14.36 -11.60
N GLN A 9 -7.93 -14.93 -12.80
CA GLN A 9 -6.77 -15.10 -13.70
C GLN A 9 -6.37 -13.80 -14.41
N LYS A 10 -7.32 -12.89 -14.67
CA LYS A 10 -7.00 -11.53 -15.12
C LYS A 10 -6.28 -10.71 -14.03
N ASP A 11 -6.45 -11.06 -12.77
CA ASP A 11 -5.74 -10.43 -11.64
C ASP A 11 -4.26 -10.83 -11.55
N HIS A 12 -3.79 -11.77 -12.37
CA HIS A 12 -2.36 -12.04 -12.57
C HIS A 12 -1.75 -11.22 -13.72
N ALA A 13 -2.50 -10.28 -14.30
CA ALA A 13 -1.90 -9.23 -15.09
C ALA A 13 -0.81 -8.56 -14.24
N CYS A 14 0.37 -8.35 -14.82
CA CYS A 14 1.48 -7.69 -14.16
C CYS A 14 0.90 -6.46 -13.41
N PRO A 15 1.04 -6.36 -12.07
CA PRO A 15 0.36 -5.32 -11.30
C PRO A 15 0.70 -3.93 -11.84
N VAL A 16 1.88 -3.77 -12.43
CA VAL A 16 2.32 -2.55 -13.13
C VAL A 16 1.45 -2.24 -14.35
N ASP A 17 1.04 -3.23 -15.14
CA ASP A 17 0.14 -3.04 -16.29
C ASP A 17 -1.27 -2.64 -15.85
N ALA A 18 -1.77 -3.22 -14.76
CA ALA A 18 -3.06 -2.85 -14.19
C ALA A 18 -3.05 -1.40 -13.67
N ILE A 19 -2.00 -1.04 -12.93
CA ILE A 19 -1.81 0.30 -12.37
C ILE A 19 -1.63 1.34 -13.49
N SER A 20 -0.76 1.07 -14.47
CA SER A 20 -0.52 1.99 -15.59
C SER A 20 -1.77 2.22 -16.43
N ARG A 21 -2.57 1.19 -16.69
CA ARG A 21 -3.87 1.33 -17.37
C ARG A 21 -4.86 2.17 -16.57
N ALA A 22 -4.86 2.07 -15.24
CA ALA A 22 -5.71 2.89 -14.40
C ALA A 22 -5.37 4.39 -14.53
N TYR A 23 -4.08 4.76 -14.47
CA TYR A 23 -3.66 6.15 -14.67
C TYR A 23 -3.88 6.65 -16.10
N LEU A 24 -3.66 5.80 -17.12
CA LEU A 24 -3.98 6.14 -18.50
C LEU A 24 -5.49 6.36 -18.69
N GLY A 25 -6.33 5.53 -18.09
CA GLY A 25 -7.78 5.71 -18.09
C GLY A 25 -8.21 7.02 -17.41
N PHE A 26 -7.61 7.33 -16.26
CA PHE A 26 -7.83 8.59 -15.55
C PHE A 26 -7.41 9.81 -16.38
N ALA A 27 -6.29 9.73 -17.09
CA ALA A 27 -5.76 10.79 -17.93
C ALA A 27 -6.43 10.89 -19.31
N GLY A 28 -7.52 10.14 -19.57
CA GLY A 28 -8.18 10.14 -20.87
C GLY A 28 -7.31 9.62 -22.02
N GLY A 29 -6.31 8.78 -21.72
CA GLY A 29 -5.34 8.25 -22.68
C GLY A 29 -4.07 9.10 -22.85
N ASP A 30 -3.95 10.24 -22.17
CA ASP A 30 -2.72 11.04 -22.18
C ASP A 30 -1.66 10.41 -21.28
N ALA A 31 -0.66 9.77 -21.89
CA ALA A 31 0.43 9.12 -21.18
C ALA A 31 1.31 10.10 -20.37
N GLY A 32 1.43 11.36 -20.80
CA GLY A 32 2.21 12.37 -20.09
C GLY A 32 1.52 12.83 -18.80
N ILE A 33 0.21 13.02 -18.83
CA ILE A 33 -0.59 13.32 -17.64
C ILE A 33 -0.60 12.10 -16.72
N ALA A 34 -0.85 10.90 -17.25
CA ALA A 34 -0.85 9.66 -16.47
C ALA A 34 0.47 9.46 -15.71
N LEU A 35 1.61 9.65 -16.37
CA LEU A 35 2.93 9.52 -15.76
C LEU A 35 3.16 10.56 -14.67
N ARG A 36 2.81 11.83 -14.91
CA ARG A 36 2.94 12.88 -13.89
C ARG A 36 2.08 12.59 -12.67
N CYS A 37 0.85 12.10 -12.86
CA CYS A 37 -0.03 11.69 -11.77
C CYS A 37 0.54 10.52 -10.98
N ALA A 38 1.02 9.47 -11.65
CA ALA A 38 1.62 8.31 -10.99
C ALA A 38 2.88 8.69 -10.17
N ILE A 39 3.73 9.57 -10.71
CA ILE A 39 4.90 10.08 -9.98
C ILE A 39 4.48 10.91 -8.76
N ALA A 40 3.50 11.80 -8.91
CA ALA A 40 3.01 12.62 -7.80
C ALA A 40 2.45 11.77 -6.66
N ASP A 41 1.69 10.72 -7.00
CA ASP A 41 1.11 9.79 -6.03
C ASP A 41 2.19 9.01 -5.30
N ALA A 42 3.17 8.44 -6.03
CA ALA A 42 4.30 7.73 -5.45
C ALA A 42 5.16 8.62 -4.53
N LEU A 43 5.33 9.91 -4.86
CA LEU A 43 6.02 10.86 -4.00
C LEU A 43 5.20 11.20 -2.74
N SER A 44 3.87 11.32 -2.86
CA SER A 44 2.99 11.50 -1.71
C SER A 44 3.05 10.30 -0.76
N ASP A 45 2.96 9.09 -1.30
CA ASP A 45 3.09 7.84 -0.55
C ASP A 45 4.43 7.75 0.17
N LEU A 46 5.52 8.14 -0.49
CA LEU A 46 6.84 8.21 0.13
C LEU A 46 6.86 9.23 1.27
N MET A 47 6.34 10.44 1.07
CA MET A 47 6.27 11.47 2.11
C MET A 47 5.43 11.03 3.32
N ASP A 48 4.33 10.33 3.08
CA ASP A 48 3.47 9.80 4.14
C ASP A 48 4.13 8.64 4.89
N ALA A 49 4.84 7.75 4.17
CA ALA A 49 5.64 6.69 4.77
C ALA A 49 6.80 7.26 5.60
N GLU A 50 7.48 8.30 5.11
CA GLU A 50 8.53 9.00 5.84
C GLU A 50 7.98 9.71 7.07
N ARG A 51 6.80 10.35 6.98
CA ARG A 51 6.14 10.99 8.12
C ARG A 51 5.84 9.97 9.22
N ARG A 52 5.24 8.83 8.87
CA ARG A 52 4.97 7.73 9.80
C ARG A 52 6.25 7.20 10.45
N THR A 53 7.36 7.16 9.72
CA THR A 53 8.66 6.72 10.24
C THR A 53 9.25 7.72 11.23
N ARG A 54 9.23 9.02 10.90
CA ARG A 54 9.70 10.09 11.80
C ARG A 54 8.87 10.17 13.09
N GLU A 55 7.56 9.93 12.99
CA GLU A 55 6.66 9.89 14.15
C GLU A 55 6.94 8.67 15.05
N ARG A 56 7.17 7.49 14.46
CA ARG A 56 7.59 6.28 15.21
C ARG A 56 8.94 6.47 15.91
N SER A 57 9.94 7.05 15.24
CA SER A 57 11.24 7.34 15.86
C SER A 57 11.15 8.36 16.99
N ARG A 58 10.26 9.35 16.88
CA ARG A 58 9.98 10.31 17.97
C ARG A 58 9.34 9.65 19.19
N LEU A 59 8.44 8.68 19.00
CA LEU A 59 7.83 7.93 20.09
C LEU A 59 8.83 7.02 20.81
N ILE A 60 9.76 6.39 20.05
CA ILE A 60 10.85 5.58 20.62
C ILE A 60 11.80 6.45 21.44
N SER A 61 12.22 7.61 20.92
CA SER A 61 13.12 8.53 21.65
C SER A 61 12.46 9.17 22.88
N ARG A 62 11.12 9.24 22.92
CA ARG A 62 10.34 9.68 24.09
C ARG A 62 9.91 8.54 25.03
N GLY A 63 10.38 7.32 24.80
CA GLY A 63 10.15 6.17 25.70
C GLY A 63 8.77 5.50 25.61
N TYR A 64 7.95 5.81 24.60
CA TYR A 64 6.64 5.16 24.42
C TYR A 64 6.76 3.90 23.55
N VAL A 65 7.22 2.80 24.15
CA VAL A 65 7.01 1.45 23.61
C VAL A 65 5.72 0.92 24.20
N ARG A 66 4.67 0.80 23.37
CA ARG A 66 3.47 0.06 23.74
C ARG A 66 3.81 -1.42 23.59
N GLU A 67 4.32 -2.04 24.66
CA GLU A 67 4.33 -3.49 24.74
C GLU A 67 2.87 -3.96 24.65
N ALA A 68 2.53 -4.67 23.58
CA ALA A 68 1.30 -5.43 23.56
C ALA A 68 1.44 -6.51 24.65
N PRO A 69 0.46 -6.68 25.55
CA PRO A 69 0.53 -7.76 26.53
C PRO A 69 0.52 -9.06 25.76
N MET A 70 1.63 -9.80 25.85
CA MET A 70 1.67 -11.20 25.48
C MET A 70 0.69 -11.90 26.41
N ILE A 71 -0.51 -12.18 25.91
CA ILE A 71 -1.46 -13.05 26.58
C ILE A 71 -0.85 -14.46 26.59
N THR A 72 -0.12 -14.78 27.65
CA THR A 72 0.23 -16.16 27.99
C THR A 72 -1.05 -16.85 28.41
N ALA A 73 -1.74 -17.42 27.43
CA ALA A 73 -2.72 -18.48 27.65
C ALA A 73 -1.94 -19.75 28.01
N GLU A 74 -1.42 -19.80 29.23
CA GLU A 74 -0.96 -21.05 29.83
C GLU A 74 -2.20 -21.69 30.43
N ALA A 75 -2.62 -22.79 29.78
CA ALA A 75 -3.66 -23.67 30.25
C ALA A 75 -3.24 -24.28 31.61
N GLU A 76 -3.94 -23.90 32.68
CA GLU A 76 -3.89 -24.64 33.93
C GLU A 76 -4.86 -25.82 33.84
N SER A 77 -4.32 -26.98 34.24
CA SER A 77 -4.88 -28.33 34.15
C SER A 77 -5.97 -28.63 35.16
#